data_AF-A0A953S3M2-F1
#
_entry.id   AF-A0A953S3M2-F1
#
_cell.length_a   1.000
_cell.length_b   1.000
_cell.length_c   1.000
_cell.angle_alpha   90.00
_cell.angle_beta   90.00
_cell.angle_gamma   90.00
#
_symmetry.space_group_name_H-M   'P 1'
#
loop_
_entity.id
_entity.type
_entity.pdbx_description
1 polymer ?
#
loop_
_entity_poly.entity_id
_entity_poly.type
_entity_poly.pdbx_seq_one_letter_code
_entity_poly.pdbx_strand_id
1 'polypeptide(L)'
;MAVPQELPEGEGKKLLEERCVSCHSLKPVVSLRQNQGTWKKLVVKMVGLGAQLDDKEVDVATGYLAKYFGPESPAPATKPDSPEDKIAKRYIEGICSSCHDAALIRSTEATKQEWFDIVTRMNGLDAGVSQRDVDLLVDYLASKYGRK
;
A
#
# COMPACT_ATOMS: atom_id res chain seq x y z
N MET A 1 16.60 17.84 14.07
CA MET A 1 15.35 17.19 13.62
C MET A 1 15.75 16.21 12.53
N ALA A 2 15.62 14.90 12.78
CA ALA A 2 16.08 13.85 11.86
C ALA A 2 14.89 13.37 11.03
N VAL A 3 15.01 13.42 9.69
CA VAL A 3 14.08 12.76 8.78
C VAL A 3 14.53 11.31 8.68
N PRO A 4 13.77 10.33 9.17
CA PRO A 4 14.25 8.97 9.21
C PRO A 4 14.15 8.31 7.82
N GLN A 5 15.31 8.11 7.19
CA GLN A 5 15.74 6.82 6.63
C GLN A 5 14.89 6.09 5.54
N GLU A 6 13.96 6.73 4.82
CA GLU A 6 13.16 6.01 3.79
C GLU A 6 13.81 5.93 2.38
N LEU A 7 14.72 6.84 2.04
CA LEU A 7 15.40 6.89 0.73
C LEU A 7 16.91 6.71 0.91
N PRO A 8 17.53 5.69 0.30
CA PRO A 8 18.98 5.50 0.31
C PRO A 8 19.74 6.74 -0.20
N GLU A 9 20.89 7.06 0.38
CA GLU A 9 21.66 8.21 -0.09
C GLU A 9 22.13 8.03 -1.55
N GLY A 10 22.04 9.10 -2.34
CA GLY A 10 22.45 9.12 -3.74
C GLY A 10 21.92 10.34 -4.48
N GLU A 11 22.48 10.62 -5.65
CA GLU A 11 22.11 11.77 -6.49
C GLU A 11 20.61 11.77 -6.84
N GLY A 12 20.04 10.59 -7.10
CA GLY A 12 18.60 10.44 -7.36
C GLY A 12 17.72 10.77 -6.15
N LYS A 13 18.19 10.63 -4.91
CA LYS A 13 17.41 11.01 -3.72
C LYS A 13 17.04 12.49 -3.76
N LYS A 14 18.03 13.37 -3.96
CA LYS A 14 17.85 14.82 -3.99
C LYS A 14 16.89 15.21 -5.13
N LEU A 15 17.07 14.60 -6.30
CA LEU A 15 16.19 14.82 -7.44
C LEU A 15 14.73 14.43 -7.13
N LEU A 16 14.50 13.28 -6.49
CA LEU A 16 13.16 12.87 -6.07
C LEU A 16 12.55 13.82 -5.03
N GLU A 17 13.35 14.25 -4.06
CA GLU A 17 12.94 15.20 -3.01
C GLU A 17 12.63 16.59 -3.56
N GLU A 18 13.25 17.01 -4.67
CA GLU A 18 13.01 18.32 -5.29
C GLU A 18 11.88 18.29 -6.33
N ARG A 19 11.79 17.24 -7.14
CA ARG A 19 10.88 17.19 -8.30
C ARG A 19 9.58 16.44 -8.06
N CYS A 20 9.61 15.39 -7.25
CA CYS A 20 8.47 14.46 -7.13
C CYS A 20 7.52 14.81 -5.99
N VAL A 21 7.99 15.55 -4.98
CA VAL A 21 7.17 15.91 -3.81
C VAL A 21 6.23 17.09 -4.03
N SER A 22 6.37 17.80 -5.16
CA SER A 22 5.57 19.00 -5.46
C SER A 22 4.08 18.68 -5.67
N CYS A 23 3.75 17.43 -6.03
CA CYS A 23 2.38 17.00 -6.31
C CYS A 23 1.90 15.85 -5.40
N HIS A 24 2.79 14.96 -4.95
CA HIS A 24 2.44 13.82 -4.10
C HIS A 24 3.60 13.37 -3.21
N SER A 25 3.31 12.62 -2.14
CA SER A 25 4.36 12.05 -1.28
C SER A 25 5.17 10.93 -1.99
N LEU A 26 6.37 10.63 -1.49
CA LEU A 26 7.21 9.52 -1.98
C LEU A 26 6.84 8.14 -1.42
N LYS A 27 5.79 8.05 -0.57
CA LYS A 27 5.33 6.78 0.02
C LYS A 27 5.05 5.67 -1.01
N PRO A 28 4.33 5.94 -2.12
CA PRO A 28 4.10 4.91 -3.14
C PRO A 28 5.40 4.45 -3.81
N VAL A 29 6.36 5.36 -3.97
CA VAL A 29 7.64 5.09 -4.62
C VAL A 29 8.45 4.08 -3.81
N VAL A 30 8.58 4.32 -2.50
CA VAL A 30 9.35 3.43 -1.62
C VAL A 30 8.69 2.06 -1.43
N SER A 31 7.37 1.97 -1.60
CA SER A 31 6.61 0.70 -1.53
C SER A 31 6.67 -0.15 -2.81
N LEU A 32 7.02 0.43 -3.96
CA LEU A 32 7.06 -0.31 -5.23
C LEU A 32 8.43 -0.98 -5.45
N ARG A 33 8.42 -2.12 -6.14
CA ARG A 33 9.63 -2.81 -6.60
C ARG A 33 9.47 -3.07 -8.09
N GLN A 34 10.25 -2.36 -8.90
CA GLN A 34 10.10 -2.37 -10.35
C GLN A 34 11.45 -2.43 -11.05
N ASN A 35 11.51 -3.06 -12.21
CA ASN A 35 12.69 -2.99 -13.05
C ASN A 35 12.85 -1.59 -13.67
N GLN A 36 14.04 -1.29 -14.18
CA GLN A 36 14.39 0.00 -14.77
C GLN A 36 13.42 0.43 -15.88
N GLY A 37 13.00 -0.49 -16.75
CA GLY A 37 12.06 -0.18 -17.83
C GLY A 37 10.68 0.23 -17.32
N THR A 38 10.18 -0.43 -16.28
CA THR A 38 8.91 -0.04 -15.65
C THR A 38 9.03 1.28 -14.89
N TRP A 39 10.13 1.52 -14.18
CA TRP A 39 10.39 2.81 -13.54
C TRP A 39 10.43 3.96 -14.55
N LYS A 40 11.11 3.77 -15.69
CA LYS A 40 11.18 4.78 -16.75
C LYS A 40 9.79 5.17 -17.25
N LYS A 41 8.94 4.17 -17.50
CA LYS A 41 7.54 4.40 -17.92
C LYS A 41 6.75 5.20 -16.88
N LEU A 42 6.93 4.92 -15.59
CA LEU A 42 6.26 5.65 -14.52
C LEU A 42 6.75 7.10 -14.42
N VAL A 43 8.07 7.34 -14.47
CA VAL A 43 8.65 8.69 -14.44
C VAL A 43 8.21 9.50 -15.66
N VAL A 44 8.28 8.93 -16.86
CA VAL A 44 7.80 9.57 -18.10
C VAL A 44 6.30 9.89 -18.01
N LYS A 45 5.50 9.01 -17.40
CA LYS A 45 4.09 9.30 -17.13
C LYS A 45 3.93 10.52 -16.22
N MET A 46 4.77 10.67 -15.19
CA MET A 46 4.71 11.85 -14.31
C MET A 46 5.11 13.13 -15.04
N VAL A 47 6.09 13.06 -15.94
CA VAL A 47 6.44 14.19 -16.83
C VAL A 47 5.25 14.59 -17.69
N GLY A 48 4.55 13.62 -18.28
CA GLY A 48 3.31 13.85 -19.02
C GLY A 48 2.16 14.44 -18.19
N LEU A 49 2.19 14.27 -16.86
CA LEU A 49 1.24 14.88 -15.91
C LEU A 49 1.69 16.25 -15.40
N GLY A 50 2.85 16.75 -15.85
CA GLY A 50 3.36 18.09 -15.50
C GLY A 50 4.59 18.09 -14.61
N ALA A 51 5.20 16.94 -14.29
CA ALA A 51 6.47 16.91 -13.59
C ALA A 51 7.58 17.50 -14.48
N GLN A 52 8.35 18.44 -13.93
CA GLN A 52 9.42 19.11 -14.66
C GLN A 52 10.73 18.34 -14.48
N LEU A 53 10.96 17.37 -15.37
CA LEU A 53 12.22 16.64 -15.47
C LEU A 53 12.71 16.67 -16.92
N ASP A 54 14.00 16.93 -17.13
CA ASP A 54 14.65 16.74 -18.43
C ASP A 54 15.07 15.26 -18.66
N ASP A 55 15.46 14.91 -19.89
CA ASP A 55 15.80 13.52 -20.24
C ASP A 55 16.92 12.93 -19.36
N LYS A 56 17.91 13.75 -18.96
CA LYS A 56 19.00 13.30 -18.08
C LYS A 56 18.48 13.09 -16.66
N GLU A 57 17.66 14.01 -16.15
CA GLU A 57 16.99 13.86 -14.85
C GLU A 57 16.10 12.60 -14.83
N VAL A 58 15.40 12.30 -15.92
CA VAL A 58 14.60 11.06 -16.06
C VAL A 58 15.48 9.82 -15.94
N ASP A 59 16.62 9.76 -16.63
CA ASP A 59 17.53 8.61 -16.56
C ASP A 59 18.19 8.49 -15.17
N VAL A 60 18.56 9.60 -14.53
CA VAL A 60 19.10 9.62 -13.16
C VAL A 60 18.06 9.12 -12.14
N ALA A 61 16.83 9.64 -12.21
CA ALA A 61 15.73 9.20 -11.34
C ALA A 61 15.44 7.71 -11.54
N THR A 62 15.33 7.27 -12.79
CA THR A 62 15.05 5.87 -13.14
C THR A 62 16.17 4.93 -12.69
N GLY A 63 17.44 5.32 -12.89
CA GLY A 63 18.60 4.53 -12.47
C GLY A 63 18.66 4.38 -10.96
N TYR A 64 18.41 5.46 -10.22
CA TYR A 64 18.33 5.43 -8.76
C TYR A 64 17.16 4.53 -8.28
N LEU A 65 15.98 4.69 -8.88
CA LEU A 65 14.81 3.88 -8.53
C LEU A 65 15.03 2.39 -8.82
N ALA A 66 15.64 2.03 -9.94
CA ALA A 66 15.95 0.65 -10.27
C ALA A 66 17.02 0.05 -9.35
N LYS A 67 18.01 0.85 -8.94
CA LYS A 67 19.10 0.40 -8.06
C LYS A 67 18.61 0.09 -6.64
N TYR A 68 17.76 0.95 -6.09
CA TYR A 68 17.35 0.87 -4.68
C TYR A 68 15.95 0.32 -4.47
N PHE A 69 15.11 0.37 -5.50
CA PHE A 69 13.73 -0.13 -5.51
C PHE A 69 13.52 -1.07 -6.72
N GLY A 70 14.57 -1.82 -7.06
CA GLY A 70 14.56 -2.87 -8.07
C GLY A 70 13.86 -4.14 -7.60
N PRO A 71 13.59 -5.11 -8.49
CA PRO A 71 12.97 -6.39 -8.10
C PRO A 71 13.80 -7.20 -7.10
N GLU A 72 15.12 -6.99 -7.07
CA GLU A 72 16.05 -7.65 -6.16
C GLU A 72 16.32 -6.82 -4.88
N SER A 73 15.84 -5.58 -4.81
CA SER A 73 16.01 -4.74 -3.63
C SER A 73 15.05 -5.21 -2.53
N PRO A 74 15.50 -5.37 -1.27
CA PRO A 74 14.62 -5.77 -0.18
C PRO A 74 13.45 -4.79 -0.11
N ALA A 75 12.23 -5.29 -0.26
CA ALA A 75 11.01 -4.50 -0.07
C ALA A 75 11.08 -3.84 1.32
N PRO A 76 10.52 -2.61 1.53
CA PRO A 76 10.15 -2.30 2.90
C PRO A 76 9.16 -3.38 3.30
N ALA A 77 9.11 -3.76 4.58
CA ALA A 77 8.21 -4.80 5.05
C ALA A 77 6.73 -4.37 4.95
N THR A 78 6.19 -4.20 3.74
CA THR A 78 4.80 -4.51 3.48
C THR A 78 4.75 -6.03 3.57
N LYS A 79 4.26 -6.53 4.71
CA LYS A 79 4.09 -7.97 4.92
C LYS A 79 3.51 -8.56 3.63
N PRO A 80 4.20 -9.50 2.95
CA PRO A 80 3.53 -10.28 1.91
C PRO A 80 2.28 -10.87 2.54
N ASP A 81 1.15 -10.93 1.82
CA ASP A 81 -0.15 -11.39 2.35
C ASP A 81 0.09 -12.60 3.27
N SER A 82 -0.03 -12.37 4.59
CA SER A 82 0.17 -13.43 5.57
C SER A 82 -0.78 -14.58 5.21
N PRO A 83 -0.49 -15.84 5.61
CA PRO A 83 -1.49 -16.90 5.58
C PRO A 83 -2.83 -16.44 6.17
N GLU A 84 -2.75 -15.57 7.20
CA GLU A 84 -3.85 -14.84 7.84
C GLU A 84 -4.59 -13.90 6.87
N ASP A 85 -3.90 -13.09 6.08
CA ASP A 85 -4.52 -12.21 5.08
C ASP A 85 -5.29 -12.99 4.00
N LYS A 86 -4.77 -14.17 3.63
CA LYS A 86 -5.47 -15.08 2.69
C LYS A 86 -6.72 -15.69 3.32
N ILE A 87 -6.66 -16.03 4.60
CA ILE A 87 -7.81 -16.53 5.38
C ILE A 87 -8.86 -15.42 5.51
N ALA A 88 -8.46 -14.19 5.85
CA ALA A 88 -9.34 -13.03 5.93
C ALA A 88 -10.07 -12.77 4.61
N LYS A 89 -9.34 -12.78 3.48
CA LYS A 89 -9.94 -12.63 2.15
C LYS A 89 -10.97 -13.71 1.85
N ARG A 90 -10.65 -14.98 2.13
CA ARG A 90 -11.59 -16.11 1.93
C ARG A 90 -12.86 -15.94 2.77
N TYR A 91 -12.73 -15.47 4.01
CA TYR A 91 -13.89 -15.20 4.86
C TYR A 91 -14.72 -14.02 4.35
N ILE A 92 -14.09 -12.95 3.86
CA ILE A 92 -14.80 -11.82 3.25
C ILE A 92 -15.55 -12.27 1.98
N GLU A 93 -14.91 -13.07 1.13
CA GLU A 93 -15.48 -13.56 -0.12
C GLU A 93 -16.55 -14.65 0.05
N GLY A 94 -16.54 -15.37 1.18
CA GLY A 94 -17.48 -16.46 1.45
C GLY A 94 -18.59 -16.14 2.46
N ILE A 95 -18.25 -15.50 3.58
CA ILE A 95 -19.18 -15.25 4.69
C ILE A 95 -19.77 -13.84 4.59
N CYS A 96 -18.96 -12.81 4.38
CA CYS A 96 -19.46 -11.43 4.33
C CYS A 96 -20.33 -11.15 3.09
N SER A 97 -19.96 -11.76 1.96
CA SER A 97 -20.70 -11.69 0.70
C SER A 97 -21.99 -12.51 0.67
N SER A 98 -22.22 -13.38 1.67
CA SER A 98 -23.38 -14.28 1.69
C SER A 98 -24.71 -13.53 1.87
N CYS A 99 -24.68 -12.35 2.50
CA CYS A 99 -25.87 -11.57 2.82
C CYS A 99 -25.91 -10.20 2.14
N HIS A 100 -24.77 -9.53 1.96
CA HIS A 100 -24.69 -8.23 1.27
C HIS A 100 -23.36 -8.10 0.52
N ASP A 101 -23.24 -7.08 -0.33
CA ASP A 101 -22.01 -6.87 -1.09
C ASP A 101 -20.83 -6.51 -0.18
N ALA A 102 -19.68 -7.15 -0.40
CA ALA A 102 -18.45 -6.90 0.34
C ALA A 102 -17.73 -5.60 -0.10
N ALA A 103 -18.21 -4.93 -1.16
CA ALA A 103 -17.67 -3.65 -1.65
C ALA A 103 -17.76 -2.52 -0.62
N LEU A 104 -18.70 -2.61 0.34
CA LEU A 104 -18.82 -1.65 1.44
C LEU A 104 -17.52 -1.53 2.25
N ILE A 105 -16.73 -2.60 2.32
CA ILE A 105 -15.44 -2.61 3.01
C ILE A 105 -14.47 -1.59 2.40
N ARG A 106 -14.48 -1.45 1.06
CA ARG A 106 -13.56 -0.56 0.34
C ARG A 106 -13.91 0.92 0.49
N SER A 107 -15.16 1.22 0.85
CA SER A 107 -15.67 2.58 1.04
C SER A 107 -15.83 2.94 2.52
N THR A 108 -15.42 2.05 3.42
CA THR A 108 -15.50 2.24 4.88
C THR A 108 -14.09 2.41 5.42
N GLU A 109 -13.83 3.55 6.06
CA GLU A 109 -12.61 3.79 6.83
C GLU A 109 -12.97 3.80 8.31
N ALA A 110 -12.40 2.87 9.08
CA ALA A 110 -12.74 2.68 10.48
C ALA A 110 -11.47 2.31 11.28
N THR A 111 -11.45 2.66 12.57
CA THR A 111 -10.42 2.21 13.51
C THR A 111 -10.54 0.72 13.78
N LYS A 112 -9.52 0.11 14.39
CA LYS A 112 -9.56 -1.32 14.76
C LYS A 112 -10.78 -1.65 15.63
N GLN A 113 -11.11 -0.78 16.58
CA GLN A 113 -12.27 -0.97 17.46
C GLN A 113 -13.58 -0.87 16.68
N GLU A 114 -13.73 0.13 15.80
CA GLU A 114 -14.92 0.27 14.97
C GLU A 114 -15.09 -0.93 14.02
N TRP A 115 -14.00 -1.45 13.44
CA TRP A 115 -14.04 -2.69 12.64
C TRP A 115 -14.49 -3.90 13.45
N PHE A 116 -14.02 -4.03 14.70
CA PHE A 116 -14.46 -5.09 15.61
C PHE A 116 -15.96 -5.03 15.88
N ASP A 117 -16.49 -3.83 16.13
CA ASP A 117 -17.91 -3.64 16.40
C ASP A 117 -18.76 -3.98 15.16
N ILE A 118 -18.32 -3.59 13.96
CA ILE A 118 -18.99 -3.92 12.69
C ILE A 118 -19.02 -5.43 12.46
N VAL A 119 -17.87 -6.10 12.54
CA VAL A 119 -17.75 -7.54 12.27
C VAL A 119 -18.51 -8.36 13.31
N THR A 120 -18.43 -7.99 14.59
CA THR A 120 -19.16 -8.67 15.67
C THR A 120 -20.66 -8.52 15.50
N ARG A 121 -21.14 -7.34 15.09
CA ARG A 121 -22.56 -7.12 14.77
C ARG A 121 -23.03 -7.99 13.61
N MET A 122 -22.21 -8.14 12.56
CA MET A 122 -22.52 -9.03 11.44
C MET A 122 -22.50 -10.50 11.87
N ASN A 123 -21.56 -10.89 12.72
CA ASN A 123 -21.46 -12.26 13.23
C ASN A 123 -22.66 -12.65 14.11
N GLY A 124 -23.22 -11.68 14.85
CA GLY A 124 -24.45 -11.85 15.62
C GLY A 124 -25.71 -12.12 14.78
N LEU A 125 -25.63 -12.03 13.45
CA LEU A 125 -26.70 -12.40 12.51
C LEU A 125 -26.54 -13.85 11.99
N ASP A 126 -25.93 -14.73 12.80
CA ASP A 126 -25.72 -16.16 12.51
C ASP A 126 -24.67 -16.45 11.42
N ALA A 127 -23.63 -15.60 11.31
CA ALA A 127 -22.54 -15.84 10.35
C ALA A 127 -21.60 -17.01 10.76
N GLY A 128 -21.71 -17.49 12.00
CA GLY A 128 -20.98 -18.66 12.50
C GLY A 128 -19.46 -18.49 12.58
N VAL A 129 -18.95 -17.25 12.61
CA VAL A 129 -17.51 -16.95 12.66
C VAL A 129 -17.02 -17.05 14.11
N SER A 130 -15.91 -17.75 14.34
CA SER A 130 -15.33 -17.85 15.68
C SER A 130 -14.70 -16.53 16.12
N GLN A 131 -14.61 -16.27 17.44
CA GLN A 131 -13.98 -15.05 17.95
C GLN A 131 -12.53 -14.87 17.46
N ARG A 132 -11.78 -15.98 17.35
CA ARG A 132 -10.42 -15.95 16.78
C ARG A 132 -10.40 -15.48 15.33
N ASP A 133 -11.37 -15.90 14.53
CA ASP A 133 -11.48 -15.48 13.12
C ASP A 133 -11.97 -14.04 13.01
N VAL A 134 -12.82 -13.58 13.95
CA VAL A 134 -13.22 -12.16 14.07
C VAL A 134 -12.00 -11.29 14.33
N ASP A 135 -11.15 -11.62 15.31
CA ASP A 135 -9.94 -10.87 15.62
C ASP A 135 -9.01 -10.76 14.38
N LEU A 136 -8.85 -11.88 13.66
CA LEU A 136 -8.03 -11.96 12.45
C LEU A 136 -8.58 -11.08 11.33
N LEU A 137 -9.91 -11.11 11.11
CA LEU A 137 -10.58 -10.25 10.14
C LEU A 137 -10.43 -8.77 10.50
N VAL A 138 -10.59 -8.42 11.76
CA VAL A 138 -10.47 -7.05 12.26
C VAL A 138 -9.07 -6.51 12.07
N ASP A 139 -8.03 -7.31 12.38
CA ASP A 139 -6.64 -6.92 12.15
C ASP A 139 -6.33 -6.67 10.67
N TYR A 140 -6.85 -7.53 9.79
CA TYR A 140 -6.71 -7.35 8.35
C TYR A 140 -7.41 -6.06 7.86
N LEU A 141 -8.66 -5.84 8.29
CA LEU A 141 -9.47 -4.69 7.89
C LEU A 141 -8.88 -3.38 8.43
N ALA A 142 -8.44 -3.35 9.67
CA ALA A 142 -7.78 -2.18 10.25
C ALA A 142 -6.41 -1.89 9.60
N SER A 143 -5.67 -2.92 9.22
CA SER A 143 -4.39 -2.73 8.54
C SER A 143 -4.54 -2.20 7.11
N LYS A 144 -5.62 -2.57 6.41
CA LYS A 144 -5.84 -2.22 4.99
C LYS A 144 -6.74 -0.99 4.81
N TYR A 145 -7.75 -0.83 5.66
CA TYR A 145 -8.81 0.18 5.60
C TYR A 145 -8.93 0.96 6.93
N GLY A 146 -7.84 1.01 7.70
CA GLY A 146 -7.74 1.79 8.93
C GLY A 146 -7.83 3.28 8.66
N ARG A 147 -8.71 3.98 9.39
CA ARG A 147 -8.68 5.45 9.42
C ARG A 147 -7.37 5.89 10.09
N LYS A 148 -6.62 6.78 9.43
CA LYS A 148 -5.37 7.36 9.96
C LYS A 148 -5.61 8.33 11.10
#